data_AF-A0A925N1G0-F1
#
_entry.id   AF-A0A925N1G0-F1
#
_cell.length_a   1.000
_cell.length_b   1.000
_cell.length_c   1.000
_cell.angle_alpha   90.00
_cell.angle_beta   90.00
_cell.angle_gamma   90.00
#
_symmetry.space_group_name_H-M   'P 1'
#
loop_
_entity.id
_entity.type
_entity.pdbx_description
1 polymer ?
#
loop_
_entity_poly.entity_id
_entity_poly.type
_entity_poly.pdbx_seq_one_letter_code
_entity_poly.pdbx_strand_id
1 'polypeptide(L)'
;TARRLALKAASRLRRSDRTARLLVLHGRFESDKSKWHGSIRLPATADSFVILAALDALWPRLMADGAAKEGGFRLRMIGVALTEFDEAIGEQASLFAHLDPADPLARETRTLGLSRAMDRINERFGRNAVTVGPATGGRIDKVGAAIAFGRIPDRAEFHE
;
A
#
# COMPACT_ATOMS: atom_id res chain seq x y z
N THR A 1 2.43 -6.50 -7.80
CA THR A 1 1.22 -6.89 -7.03
C THR A 1 1.19 -6.28 -5.63
N ALA A 2 2.19 -6.47 -4.77
CA ALA A 2 2.20 -5.91 -3.41
C ALA A 2 2.09 -4.38 -3.35
N ARG A 3 2.83 -3.65 -4.20
CA ARG A 3 2.72 -2.18 -4.29
C ARG A 3 1.30 -1.69 -4.58
N ARG A 4 0.57 -2.38 -5.48
CA ARG A 4 -0.84 -2.06 -5.78
C ARG A 4 -1.75 -2.29 -4.57
N LEU A 5 -1.53 -3.38 -3.82
CA LEU A 5 -2.27 -3.66 -2.58
C LEU A 5 -1.99 -2.58 -1.53
N ALA A 6 -0.73 -2.14 -1.39
CA ALA A 6 -0.35 -1.06 -0.49
C ALA A 6 -1.01 0.27 -0.87
N LEU A 7 -1.02 0.63 -2.16
CA LEU A 7 -1.73 1.82 -2.65
C LEU A 7 -3.24 1.75 -2.36
N LYS A 8 -3.86 0.58 -2.57
CA LYS A 8 -5.29 0.37 -2.27
C LYS A 8 -5.57 0.49 -0.78
N ALA A 9 -4.71 -0.07 0.07
CA ALA A 9 -4.81 0.05 1.52
C ALA A 9 -4.67 1.51 1.98
N ALA A 10 -3.68 2.24 1.45
CA ALA A 10 -3.46 3.66 1.76
C ALA A 10 -4.64 4.55 1.33
N SER A 11 -5.20 4.32 0.14
CA SER A 11 -6.38 5.05 -0.35
C SER A 11 -7.60 4.79 0.52
N ARG A 12 -7.83 3.54 0.94
CA ARG A 12 -8.90 3.19 1.90
C ARG A 12 -8.71 3.85 3.26
N LEU A 13 -7.48 3.88 3.76
CA LEU A 13 -7.13 4.53 5.01
C LEU A 13 -7.45 6.04 4.97
N ARG A 14 -7.10 6.72 3.87
CA ARG A 14 -7.44 8.14 3.66
C ARG A 14 -8.93 8.39 3.53
N ARG A 15 -9.69 7.51 2.86
CA ARG A 15 -11.17 7.62 2.80
C ARG A 15 -11.85 7.45 4.16
N SER A 16 -11.18 6.81 5.12
CA SER A 16 -11.66 6.67 6.49
C SER A 16 -11.15 7.76 7.44
N ASP A 17 -10.44 8.79 6.94
CA ASP A 17 -9.84 9.87 7.72
C ASP A 17 -8.98 9.37 8.90
N ARG A 18 -8.20 8.31 8.64
CA ARG A 18 -7.29 7.68 9.62
C ARG A 18 -5.85 7.70 9.14
N THR A 19 -4.93 7.53 10.07
CA THR A 19 -3.53 7.21 9.81
C THR A 19 -3.21 5.81 10.33
N ALA A 20 -2.06 5.25 9.95
CA ALA A 20 -1.60 3.95 10.44
C ALA A 20 -0.15 4.04 10.90
N ARG A 21 0.21 3.24 11.92
CA ARG A 21 1.57 3.22 12.50
C ARG A 21 2.34 1.94 12.23
N LEU A 22 1.70 0.94 11.62
CA LEU A 22 2.34 -0.32 11.28
C LEU A 22 1.93 -0.80 9.89
N LEU A 23 2.94 -1.10 9.07
CA LEU A 23 2.77 -1.84 7.82
C LEU A 23 3.12 -3.30 8.07
N VAL A 24 2.24 -4.20 7.65
CA VAL A 24 2.44 -5.64 7.69
C VAL A 24 2.35 -6.20 6.27
N LEU A 25 3.40 -6.92 5.87
CA LEU A 25 3.46 -7.70 4.65
C LEU A 25 3.32 -9.18 5.02
N HIS A 26 2.36 -9.86 4.41
CA HIS A 26 2.17 -11.30 4.59
C HIS A 26 2.28 -12.03 3.25
N GLY A 27 2.92 -13.19 3.28
CA GLY A 27 3.12 -14.05 2.12
C GLY A 27 2.78 -15.50 2.44
N ARG A 28 2.39 -16.26 1.43
CA ARG A 28 2.31 -17.73 1.51
C ARG A 28 3.11 -18.32 0.36
N PHE A 29 4.12 -19.13 0.69
CA PHE A 29 4.93 -19.81 -0.31
C PHE A 29 4.17 -20.96 -0.97
N GLU A 30 4.53 -21.28 -2.20
CA GLU A 30 3.89 -22.34 -2.97
C GLU A 30 4.39 -23.74 -2.57
N SER A 31 5.70 -23.89 -2.33
CA SER A 31 6.36 -25.17 -2.10
C SER A 31 5.86 -25.91 -0.87
N ASP A 32 5.92 -25.28 0.29
CA ASP A 32 5.61 -25.88 1.60
C ASP A 32 4.34 -25.30 2.24
N LYS A 33 3.63 -24.40 1.54
CA LYS A 33 2.50 -23.62 2.06
C LYS A 33 2.83 -22.82 3.33
N SER A 34 4.12 -22.64 3.65
CA SER A 34 4.55 -21.89 4.82
C SER A 34 4.15 -20.42 4.69
N LYS A 35 3.89 -19.82 5.85
CA LYS A 35 3.51 -18.42 5.96
C LYS A 35 4.73 -17.59 6.25
N TRP A 36 4.80 -16.43 5.62
CA TRP A 36 5.80 -15.41 5.87
C TRP A 36 5.11 -14.14 6.37
N HIS A 37 5.71 -13.48 7.34
CA HIS A 37 5.21 -12.23 7.89
C HIS A 37 6.40 -11.31 8.16
N GLY A 38 6.27 -10.06 7.74
CA GLY A 38 7.21 -9.01 8.09
C GLY A 38 6.46 -7.72 8.37
N SER A 39 6.91 -6.97 9.36
CA SER A 39 6.30 -5.70 9.73
C SER A 39 7.34 -4.61 9.88
N ILE A 40 6.93 -3.37 9.63
CA ILE A 40 7.75 -2.18 9.83
C ILE A 40 6.90 -1.07 10.44
N ARG A 41 7.46 -0.40 11.45
CA ARG A 41 6.85 0.77 12.08
C ARG A 41 6.86 1.93 11.10
N LEU A 42 5.77 2.67 11.08
CA LEU A 42 5.60 3.89 10.31
C LEU A 42 5.51 5.08 11.29
N PRO A 43 5.85 6.31 10.83
CA PRO A 43 5.22 7.50 11.41
C PRO A 43 3.69 7.39 11.25
N ALA A 44 2.93 8.15 12.04
CA ALA A 44 1.47 8.15 11.92
C ALA A 44 1.06 8.76 10.58
N THR A 45 0.92 7.93 9.56
CA THR A 45 0.79 8.41 8.18
C THR A 45 -0.37 7.76 7.44
N ALA A 46 -0.88 8.49 6.46
CA ALA A 46 -1.74 7.96 5.41
C ALA A 46 -1.14 8.20 4.02
N ASP A 47 0.14 8.59 3.93
CA ASP A 47 0.81 8.89 2.68
C ASP A 47 1.25 7.63 1.94
N SER A 48 0.85 7.54 0.67
CA SER A 48 1.21 6.43 -0.22
C SER A 48 2.71 6.28 -0.39
N PHE A 49 3.47 7.38 -0.45
CA PHE A 49 4.91 7.34 -0.71
C PHE A 49 5.69 6.79 0.49
N VAL A 50 5.34 7.21 1.71
CA VAL A 50 5.90 6.66 2.95
C VAL A 50 5.60 5.16 3.07
N ILE A 51 4.35 4.76 2.82
CA ILE A 51 3.94 3.35 2.87
C ILE A 51 4.68 2.51 1.80
N LEU A 52 4.84 3.03 0.59
CA LEU A 52 5.57 2.34 -0.48
C LEU A 52 7.06 2.19 -0.16
N ALA A 53 7.69 3.23 0.39
CA ALA A 53 9.09 3.16 0.80
C ALA A 53 9.30 2.11 1.90
N ALA A 54 8.38 2.04 2.86
CA ALA A 54 8.40 1.03 3.92
C ALA A 54 8.19 -0.39 3.36
N LEU A 55 7.33 -0.56 2.35
CA LEU A 55 7.15 -1.83 1.65
C LEU A 55 8.43 -2.24 0.90
N ASP A 56 9.07 -1.31 0.21
CA ASP A 56 10.32 -1.54 -0.52
C ASP A 56 11.45 -1.98 0.44
N ALA A 57 11.41 -1.57 1.71
CA ALA A 57 12.32 -2.05 2.75
C ALA A 57 12.00 -3.48 3.26
N LEU A 58 10.74 -3.91 3.25
CA LEU A 58 10.33 -5.27 3.63
C LEU A 58 10.58 -6.30 2.52
N TRP A 59 10.50 -5.87 1.25
CA TRP A 59 10.57 -6.77 0.11
C TRP A 59 11.86 -7.62 0.04
N PRO A 60 13.07 -7.07 0.26
CA PRO A 60 14.30 -7.86 0.24
C PRO A 60 14.32 -8.99 1.28
N ARG A 61 13.69 -8.79 2.45
CA ARG A 61 13.60 -9.81 3.50
C ARG A 61 12.75 -11.00 3.04
N LEU A 62 11.60 -10.71 2.45
CA LEU A 62 10.73 -11.73 1.85
C LEU A 62 11.45 -12.49 0.73
N MET A 63 12.20 -11.78 -0.12
CA MET A 63 12.98 -12.40 -1.19
C MET A 63 14.08 -13.31 -0.66
N ALA A 64 14.82 -12.88 0.36
CA ALA A 64 15.88 -13.67 0.98
C ALA A 64 15.33 -14.98 1.57
N ASP A 65 14.24 -14.88 2.35
CA ASP A 65 13.63 -16.04 3.00
C ASP A 65 13.02 -17.01 1.98
N GLY A 66 12.44 -16.49 0.90
CA GLY A 66 11.89 -17.33 -0.16
C GLY A 66 12.94 -17.91 -1.10
N ALA A 67 14.11 -17.28 -1.26
CA ALA A 67 15.22 -17.83 -2.03
C ALA A 67 15.83 -19.08 -1.36
N ALA A 68 15.79 -19.15 -0.03
CA ALA A 68 16.22 -20.31 0.75
C ALA A 68 15.26 -21.51 0.68
N LYS A 69 14.08 -21.36 0.06
CA LYS A 69 13.07 -22.42 -0.04
C LYS A 69 13.36 -23.37 -1.21
N GLU A 70 13.00 -24.63 -1.02
CA GLU A 70 13.00 -25.63 -2.09
C GLU A 70 12.09 -25.17 -3.25
N GLY A 71 12.63 -25.18 -4.48
CA GLY A 71 11.94 -24.64 -5.66
C GLY A 71 12.06 -23.13 -5.88
N GLY A 72 12.82 -22.43 -5.02
CA GLY A 72 13.11 -21.00 -5.12
C GLY A 72 11.94 -20.08 -4.73
N PHE A 73 12.04 -18.81 -5.10
CA PHE A 73 11.06 -17.80 -4.73
C PHE A 73 9.73 -17.96 -5.50
N ARG A 74 8.79 -18.72 -4.93
CA ARG A 74 7.43 -18.88 -5.46
C ARG A 74 6.37 -18.56 -4.41
N LEU A 75 5.63 -17.48 -4.64
CA LEU A 75 4.53 -17.03 -3.79
C LEU A 75 3.19 -17.44 -4.38
N ARG A 76 2.40 -18.16 -3.58
CA ARG A 76 1.00 -18.46 -3.87
C ARG A 76 0.09 -17.27 -3.56
N MET A 77 0.40 -16.52 -2.50
CA MET A 77 -0.43 -15.41 -2.05
C MET A 77 0.45 -14.33 -1.42
N ILE A 78 0.03 -13.08 -1.61
CA ILE A 78 0.61 -11.93 -0.93
C ILE A 78 -0.50 -10.99 -0.49
N GLY A 79 -0.33 -10.39 0.68
CA GLY A 79 -1.19 -9.30 1.09
C GLY A 79 -0.50 -8.30 1.99
N VAL A 80 -1.14 -7.15 2.08
CA VAL A 80 -0.66 -5.97 2.78
C VAL A 80 -1.74 -5.54 3.75
N ALA A 81 -1.36 -5.28 4.99
CA ALA A 81 -2.23 -4.71 6.00
C ALA A 81 -1.56 -3.47 6.59
N LEU A 82 -2.38 -2.45 6.83
CA LEU A 82 -2.03 -1.30 7.66
C LEU A 82 -2.77 -1.49 8.96
N THR A 83 -2.10 -1.29 10.10
CA THR A 83 -2.69 -1.49 11.43
C THR A 83 -2.20 -0.41 12.38
N GLU A 84 -2.70 -0.45 13.62
CA GLU A 84 -2.46 0.59 14.63
C GLU A 84 -2.93 1.94 14.12
N PHE A 85 -4.24 2.01 13.90
CA PHE A 85 -4.87 3.20 13.36
C PHE A 85 -4.99 4.29 14.40
N ASP A 86 -4.81 5.52 13.95
CA ASP A 86 -5.09 6.72 14.72
C ASP A 86 -6.06 7.61 13.93
N GLU A 87 -6.68 8.56 14.60
CA GLU A 87 -7.42 9.62 13.92
C GLU A 87 -6.44 10.49 13.12
N ALA A 88 -6.84 10.95 11.94
CA ALA A 88 -6.08 11.96 11.20
C ALA A 88 -6.24 13.35 11.85
N ILE A 89 -5.93 13.46 13.15
CA ILE A 89 -5.83 14.74 13.83
C ILE A 89 -4.63 15.45 13.21
N GLY A 90 -4.82 16.68 12.73
CA GLY A 90 -3.77 17.43 12.06
C GLY A 90 -2.53 17.50 12.94
N GLU A 91 -1.46 16.78 12.56
CA GLU A 91 -0.18 16.95 13.21
C GLU A 91 0.23 18.42 13.07
N GLN A 92 0.66 19.01 14.18
CA GLN A 92 1.04 20.40 14.20
C GLN A 92 2.26 20.59 13.28
N ALA A 93 2.03 21.24 12.15
CA ALA A 93 3.08 21.53 11.19
C ALA A 93 4.16 22.42 11.84
N SER A 94 5.41 22.22 11.40
CA SER A 94 6.49 23.15 11.73
C SER A 94 6.25 24.48 11.02
N LEU A 95 6.33 25.61 11.74
CA LEU A 95 6.27 26.96 11.16
C LEU A 95 7.35 27.18 10.09
N PHE A 96 8.46 26.46 10.19
CA PHE A 96 9.62 26.58 9.31
C PHE A 96 9.73 25.44 8.29
N ALA A 97 8.71 24.58 8.18
CA ALA A 97 8.67 23.47 7.23
C ALA A 97 8.90 23.91 5.76
N HIS A 98 8.56 25.16 5.43
CA HIS A 98 8.78 25.73 4.09
C HIS A 98 10.24 26.16 3.83
N LEU A 99 11.06 26.32 4.88
CA LEU A 99 12.46 26.74 4.79
C LEU A 99 13.42 25.57 4.59
N ASP A 100 13.02 24.35 4.99
CA ASP A 100 13.78 23.13 4.75
C ASP A 100 12.98 22.15 3.88
N PRO A 101 13.33 22.00 2.59
CA PRO A 101 12.69 21.03 1.70
C PRO A 101 12.80 19.57 2.16
N ALA A 102 13.78 19.26 3.01
CA ALA A 102 14.04 17.93 3.56
C ALA A 102 13.34 17.69 4.92
N ASP A 103 12.69 18.70 5.50
CA ASP A 103 11.92 18.55 6.74
C ASP A 103 10.87 17.45 6.57
N PRO A 104 10.84 16.43 7.46
CA PRO A 104 9.91 15.30 7.35
C PRO A 104 8.43 15.70 7.30
N LEU A 105 8.01 16.69 8.10
CA LEU A 105 6.62 17.20 8.14
C LEU A 105 6.30 17.97 6.85
N ALA A 106 7.25 18.74 6.34
CA ALA A 106 7.10 19.44 5.06
C ALA A 106 6.95 18.47 3.89
N ARG A 107 7.79 17.43 3.89
CA ARG A 107 7.79 16.39 2.87
C ARG A 107 6.49 15.61 2.91
N GLU A 108 6.07 15.16 4.08
CA GLU A 108 4.82 14.45 4.28
C GLU A 108 3.62 15.30 3.85
N THR A 109 3.58 16.59 4.18
CA THR A 109 2.50 17.48 3.72
C THR A 109 2.41 17.55 2.20
N ARG A 110 3.54 17.66 1.48
CA ARG A 110 3.57 17.68 0.01
C ARG A 110 3.17 16.33 -0.58
N THR A 111 3.77 15.24 -0.12
CA THR A 111 3.54 13.90 -0.68
C THR A 111 2.15 13.36 -0.33
N LEU A 112 1.61 13.71 0.85
CA LEU A 112 0.21 13.49 1.21
C LEU A 112 -0.73 14.30 0.31
N GLY A 113 -0.40 15.56 0.02
CA GLY A 113 -1.13 16.39 -0.94
C GLY A 113 -1.20 15.73 -2.33
N LEU A 114 -0.07 15.17 -2.78
CA LEU A 114 0.00 14.40 -4.02
C LEU A 114 -0.82 13.11 -3.94
N SER A 115 -0.73 12.35 -2.86
CA SER A 115 -1.54 11.15 -2.61
C SER A 115 -3.04 11.45 -2.71
N ARG A 116 -3.50 12.55 -2.09
CA ARG A 116 -4.90 13.01 -2.20
C ARG A 116 -5.28 13.44 -3.61
N ALA A 117 -4.37 14.10 -4.34
CA ALA A 117 -4.60 14.47 -5.73
C ALA A 117 -4.74 13.23 -6.62
N MET A 118 -3.90 12.22 -6.41
CA MET A 118 -4.00 10.93 -7.09
C MET A 118 -5.32 10.23 -6.82
N ASP A 119 -5.80 10.23 -5.57
CA ASP A 119 -7.10 9.65 -5.23
C ASP A 119 -8.23 10.36 -5.99
N ARG A 120 -8.26 11.70 -6.02
CA ARG A 120 -9.27 12.47 -6.77
C ARG A 120 -9.26 12.16 -8.27
N ILE A 121 -8.08 12.00 -8.86
CA ILE A 121 -7.94 11.64 -10.27
C ILE A 121 -8.48 10.22 -10.50
N ASN A 122 -8.13 9.26 -9.64
CA ASN A 122 -8.60 7.89 -9.74
C ASN A 122 -10.12 7.76 -9.50
N GLU A 123 -10.68 8.58 -8.63
CA GLU A 123 -12.13 8.65 -8.41
C GLU A 123 -12.85 9.19 -9.65
N ARG A 124 -12.31 10.25 -10.27
CA ARG A 124 -12.93 10.90 -11.43
C ARG A 124 -12.79 10.13 -12.73
N PHE A 125 -11.61 9.55 -13.00
CA PHE A 125 -11.26 8.96 -14.29
C PHE A 125 -11.19 7.43 -14.27
N GLY A 126 -11.56 6.82 -13.14
CA GLY A 126 -11.58 5.37 -12.97
C GLY A 126 -10.33 4.82 -12.28
N ARG A 127 -10.49 3.61 -11.74
CA ARG A 127 -9.50 2.96 -10.88
C ARG A 127 -8.15 2.79 -11.60
N ASN A 128 -7.09 3.25 -10.95
CA ASN A 128 -5.71 3.23 -11.46
C ASN A 128 -5.48 4.11 -12.70
N ALA A 129 -6.30 5.13 -12.95
CA ALA A 129 -6.00 6.18 -13.93
C ALA A 129 -4.61 6.78 -13.69
N VAL A 130 -4.20 6.92 -12.42
CA VAL A 130 -2.83 7.24 -12.01
C VAL A 130 -2.37 6.27 -10.93
N THR A 131 -1.19 5.69 -11.11
CA THR A 131 -0.54 4.80 -10.15
C THR A 131 0.93 5.18 -9.95
N VAL A 132 1.50 4.79 -8.81
CA VAL A 132 2.94 4.95 -8.52
C VAL A 132 3.65 3.60 -8.71
N GLY A 133 4.64 3.57 -9.59
CA GLY A 133 5.49 2.41 -9.83
C GLY A 133 5.51 1.98 -11.28
N PRO A 134 6.27 0.91 -11.61
CA PRO A 134 6.40 0.45 -12.98
C PRO A 134 5.04 -0.03 -13.48
N ALA A 135 4.58 0.56 -14.59
CA ALA A 135 3.44 0.10 -15.38
C ALA A 135 3.85 -1.18 -16.12
N THR A 136 4.18 -2.25 -15.39
CA THR A 136 4.38 -3.55 -16.03
C THR A 136 3.01 -4.04 -16.47
N GLY A 137 2.76 -3.96 -17.78
CA GLY A 137 1.60 -4.51 -18.50
C GLY A 137 1.51 -6.04 -18.43
N GLY A 138 1.64 -6.59 -17.22
CA GLY A 138 1.49 -8.00 -16.96
C GLY A 138 0.01 -8.37 -16.81
N ARG A 139 -0.30 -9.66 -16.96
CA ARG A 139 -1.63 -10.33 -16.89
C ARG A 139 -2.64 -9.82 -15.85
N ILE A 140 -2.22 -9.03 -14.87
CA ILE A 140 -3.02 -8.44 -13.79
C ILE A 140 -3.93 -7.31 -14.28
N ASP A 141 -3.64 -6.69 -15.42
CA ASP A 141 -4.56 -5.71 -16.05
C ASP A 141 -5.88 -6.37 -16.51
N LYS A 142 -5.93 -7.72 -16.50
CA LYS A 142 -7.14 -8.52 -16.75
C LYS A 142 -7.89 -8.93 -15.48
N VAL A 143 -7.44 -8.53 -14.28
CA VAL A 143 -8.11 -8.88 -13.03
C VAL A 143 -9.12 -7.79 -12.69
N GLY A 144 -10.17 -7.70 -13.51
CA GLY A 144 -11.48 -7.29 -13.01
C GLY A 144 -11.91 -8.23 -11.89
N ALA A 145 -12.75 -7.72 -10.98
CA ALA A 145 -13.18 -8.36 -9.73
C ALA A 145 -13.14 -9.90 -9.75
N ALA A 146 -12.05 -10.49 -9.23
CA ALA A 146 -11.97 -11.93 -9.04
C ALA A 146 -12.93 -12.29 -7.89
N ILE A 147 -14.03 -12.95 -8.26
CA ILE A 147 -15.15 -13.31 -7.39
C ILE A 147 -14.65 -14.28 -6.32
N ALA A 148 -14.86 -13.95 -5.04
CA ALA A 148 -14.79 -14.92 -3.97
C ALA A 148 -16.04 -15.80 -4.04
N PHE A 149 -15.90 -17.11 -4.17
CA PHE A 149 -17.00 -18.10 -4.32
C PHE A 149 -18.03 -18.12 -3.16
N GLY A 150 -17.89 -17.26 -2.16
CA GLY A 150 -18.81 -17.14 -1.01
C GLY A 150 -19.63 -15.84 -0.97
N ARG A 151 -19.49 -14.93 -1.95
CA ARG A 151 -20.31 -13.70 -1.99
C ARG A 151 -20.46 -13.14 -3.40
N ILE A 152 -21.66 -12.69 -3.74
CA ILE A 152 -21.91 -11.86 -4.93
C ILE A 152 -21.50 -10.42 -4.58
N PRO A 153 -20.53 -9.81 -5.30
CA PRO A 153 -20.11 -8.43 -5.03
C PRO A 153 -21.24 -7.44 -5.31
N ASP A 154 -21.36 -6.40 -4.48
CA ASP A 154 -22.32 -5.32 -4.74
C ASP A 154 -21.85 -4.42 -5.88
N ARG A 155 -22.79 -3.72 -6.54
CA ARG A 155 -22.51 -2.87 -7.71
C ARG A 155 -21.44 -1.81 -7.45
N ALA A 156 -21.33 -1.33 -6.21
CA ALA A 156 -20.30 -0.39 -5.77
C ALA A 156 -18.87 -0.98 -5.78
N GLU A 157 -18.72 -2.30 -5.68
CA GLU A 157 -17.41 -2.99 -5.62
C GLU A 157 -16.77 -3.20 -6.98
N PHE A 158 -17.57 -3.15 -8.06
CA PHE A 158 -17.10 -3.21 -9.44
C PHE A 158 -16.54 -1.87 -9.93
N HIS A 159 -16.92 -0.77 -9.28
CA HIS A 159 -16.44 0.59 -9.59
C HIS A 159 -15.41 1.12 -8.60
N GLU A 160 -15.17 0.40 -7.49
CA GLU A 160 -14.08 0.73 -6.59
C GLU A 160 -12.75 0.65 -7.35
#